data_AF-A0A060XMN7-F1
#
_entry.id   AF-A0A060XMN7-F1
#
_cell.length_a   1.000
_cell.length_b   1.000
_cell.length_c   1.000
_cell.angle_alpha   90.00
_cell.angle_beta   90.00
_cell.angle_gamma   90.00
#
_symmetry.space_group_name_H-M   'P 1'
#
loop_
_entity.id
_entity.type
_entity.pdbx_description
1 polymer ?
#
loop_
_entity_poly.entity_id
_entity_poly.type
_entity_poly.pdbx_seq_one_letter_code
_entity_poly.pdbx_strand_id
1 'polypeptide(L)'
;MDLRLLSRIDEELDSSEVAALCFLCRDVLNRKRLETVEDGRGLFLRLQEKSLLEDHYFLSQLLSVIGRLDLHRLLETDSRQPEQTAHTQTDACPALSQYRRMLYKVSEDVTKENLTKMKFLLSDKLPRGRLDPCTTALEVLCEMERQDLLTEDRLDELQRILEECDTQLAHTVQQHREARGSVSRQEYSVQPISNQEQQLSSPQSLQSLSISETRPNCERGQRIRLYSDAMTETQPGSGPDQVTTSPTQSCKTSEMEHYSMTCNPRGTCLIINNYHFMGFSGLTDRPGTEQDEKALHNVFSRLGFKVEVCSDLTEKTMLGAVEELGGRSHIQADALVVCVLSHGEKGCVLGTDGGEVPIRSLTQPFTSKQCPSLMGKPKLFFIQACQGKASSEGPYSSLHKAERGAV
;
A
#
# COMPACT_ATOMS: atom_id res chain seq x y z
N MET A 1 -8.39 25.65 -13.22
CA MET A 1 -7.71 24.44 -13.74
C MET A 1 -7.80 24.39 -15.27
N ASP A 2 -6.77 23.87 -15.97
CA ASP A 2 -6.79 23.73 -17.44
C ASP A 2 -7.77 22.62 -17.87
N LEU A 3 -8.67 22.95 -18.81
CA LEU A 3 -9.64 22.01 -19.38
C LEU A 3 -8.95 20.85 -20.14
N ARG A 4 -7.74 21.06 -20.67
CA ARG A 4 -6.96 20.01 -21.33
C ARG A 4 -6.39 19.01 -20.32
N LEU A 5 -5.98 19.49 -19.15
CA LEU A 5 -5.54 18.63 -18.05
C LEU A 5 -6.70 17.79 -17.52
N LEU A 6 -7.87 18.40 -17.30
CA LEU A 6 -9.08 17.69 -16.89
C LEU A 6 -9.52 16.64 -17.90
N SER A 7 -9.39 16.92 -19.20
CA SER A 7 -9.66 15.93 -20.27
C SER A 7 -8.70 14.74 -20.20
N ARG A 8 -7.40 14.97 -19.96
CA ARG A 8 -6.42 13.88 -19.79
C ARG A 8 -6.68 13.07 -18.54
N ILE A 9 -7.12 13.70 -17.45
CA ILE A 9 -7.47 12.99 -16.22
C ILE A 9 -8.73 12.13 -16.45
N ASP A 10 -9.74 12.68 -17.14
CA ASP A 10 -10.97 11.96 -17.49
C ASP A 10 -10.70 10.75 -18.39
N GLU A 11 -9.85 10.90 -19.41
CA GLU A 11 -9.46 9.82 -20.33
C GLU A 11 -8.80 8.63 -19.63
N GLU A 12 -8.19 8.88 -18.46
CA GLU A 12 -7.46 7.89 -17.68
C GLU A 12 -8.29 7.29 -16.54
N LEU A 13 -9.50 7.80 -16.27
CA LEU A 13 -10.39 7.29 -15.22
C LEU A 13 -11.37 6.27 -15.78
N ASP A 14 -11.49 5.10 -15.13
CA ASP A 14 -12.49 4.11 -15.47
C ASP A 14 -13.86 4.38 -14.79
N SER A 15 -14.90 3.65 -15.20
CA SER A 15 -16.25 3.85 -14.67
C SER A 15 -16.38 3.55 -13.17
N SER A 16 -15.58 2.63 -12.62
CA SER A 16 -15.55 2.33 -11.18
C SER A 16 -14.87 3.44 -10.40
N GLU A 17 -13.80 4.01 -10.91
CA GLU A 17 -13.09 5.14 -10.32
C GLU A 17 -13.94 6.41 -10.38
N VAL A 18 -14.66 6.66 -11.47
CA VAL A 18 -15.63 7.77 -11.55
C VAL A 18 -16.73 7.58 -10.51
N ALA A 19 -17.23 6.36 -10.31
CA ALA A 19 -18.21 6.08 -9.26
C ALA A 19 -17.64 6.30 -7.84
N ALA A 20 -16.38 5.89 -7.60
CA ALA A 20 -15.67 6.15 -6.35
C ALA A 20 -15.47 7.65 -6.09
N LEU A 21 -15.03 8.41 -7.10
CA LEU A 21 -14.89 9.86 -7.01
C LEU A 21 -16.24 10.55 -6.74
N CYS A 22 -17.30 10.09 -7.41
CA CYS A 22 -18.66 10.56 -7.14
C CYS A 22 -19.07 10.28 -5.68
N PHE A 23 -18.75 9.10 -5.15
CA PHE A 23 -19.00 8.76 -3.74
C PHE A 23 -18.28 9.71 -2.78
N LEU A 24 -17.00 9.94 -3.00
CA LEU A 24 -16.17 10.81 -2.17
C LEU A 24 -16.67 12.26 -2.18
N CYS A 25 -17.27 12.70 -3.28
CA CYS A 25 -17.82 14.05 -3.44
C CYS A 25 -19.23 14.24 -2.86
N ARG A 26 -19.87 13.21 -2.29
CA ARG A 26 -21.28 13.28 -1.81
C ARG A 26 -21.54 14.31 -0.71
N ASP A 27 -20.53 14.65 0.07
CA ASP A 27 -20.67 15.67 1.14
C ASP A 27 -20.57 17.09 0.59
N VAL A 28 -20.01 17.26 -0.61
CA VAL A 28 -19.76 18.57 -1.23
C VAL A 28 -20.70 18.83 -2.41
N LEU A 29 -21.19 17.78 -3.06
CA LEU A 29 -22.13 17.81 -4.18
C LEU A 29 -23.45 17.13 -3.82
N ASN A 30 -24.56 17.82 -4.11
CA ASN A 30 -25.90 17.26 -3.91
C ASN A 30 -26.06 15.94 -4.68
N ARG A 31 -26.58 14.91 -4.00
CA ARG A 31 -26.84 13.57 -4.56
C ARG A 31 -27.52 13.57 -5.94
N LYS A 32 -28.56 14.40 -6.13
CA LYS A 32 -29.27 14.52 -7.42
C LYS A 32 -28.38 14.97 -8.59
N ARG A 33 -27.30 15.71 -8.30
CA ARG A 33 -26.34 16.18 -9.31
C ARG A 33 -25.24 15.16 -9.59
N LEU A 34 -25.01 14.22 -8.67
CA LEU A 34 -24.05 13.13 -8.84
C LEU A 34 -24.68 11.93 -9.56
N GLU A 35 -25.97 11.67 -9.35
CA GLU A 35 -26.72 10.61 -10.06
C GLU A 35 -26.81 10.84 -11.58
N THR A 36 -26.57 12.07 -12.06
CA THR A 36 -26.55 12.41 -13.50
C THR A 36 -25.16 12.35 -14.14
N VAL A 37 -24.13 11.99 -13.37
CA VAL A 37 -22.74 11.99 -13.84
C VAL A 37 -22.40 10.59 -14.34
N GLU A 38 -22.07 10.49 -15.63
CA GLU A 38 -21.69 9.21 -16.28
C GLU A 38 -20.17 9.10 -16.51
N ASP A 39 -19.46 10.23 -16.57
CA ASP A 39 -18.03 10.33 -16.86
C ASP A 39 -17.31 11.30 -15.89
N GLY A 40 -15.98 11.23 -15.84
CA GLY A 40 -15.15 12.10 -15.00
C GLY A 40 -15.29 13.57 -15.42
N ARG A 41 -15.44 13.85 -16.72
CA ARG A 41 -15.71 15.19 -17.24
C ARG A 41 -16.99 15.80 -16.66
N GLY A 42 -18.06 15.02 -16.58
CA GLY A 42 -19.31 15.43 -15.94
C GLY A 42 -19.10 15.74 -14.46
N LEU A 43 -18.31 14.94 -13.75
CA LEU A 43 -17.96 15.20 -12.35
C LEU A 43 -17.16 16.51 -12.21
N PHE A 44 -16.13 16.70 -13.03
CA PHE A 44 -15.26 17.88 -12.97
C PHE A 44 -16.02 19.16 -13.28
N LEU A 45 -16.96 19.14 -14.22
CA LEU A 45 -17.83 20.29 -14.49
C LEU A 45 -18.65 20.67 -13.24
N ARG A 46 -19.20 19.68 -12.53
CA ARG A 46 -20.00 19.91 -11.32
C ARG A 46 -19.16 20.41 -10.13
N LEU A 47 -17.91 19.96 -10.03
CA LEU A 47 -16.95 20.45 -9.05
C LEU A 47 -16.49 21.88 -9.38
N GLN A 48 -16.29 22.20 -10.66
CA GLN A 48 -15.95 23.54 -11.12
C GLN A 48 -17.09 24.55 -10.85
N GLU A 49 -18.35 24.17 -11.08
CA GLU A 49 -19.53 24.99 -10.74
C GLU A 49 -19.64 25.31 -9.24
N LYS A 50 -18.93 24.57 -8.38
CA LYS A 50 -18.88 24.76 -6.93
C LYS A 50 -17.58 25.40 -6.44
N SER A 51 -16.74 25.91 -7.36
CA SER A 51 -15.44 26.49 -7.03
C SER A 51 -14.47 25.53 -6.34
N LEU A 52 -14.69 24.21 -6.47
CA LEU A 52 -13.87 23.17 -5.83
C LEU A 52 -12.64 22.77 -6.67
N LEU A 53 -12.55 23.27 -7.91
CA LEU A 53 -11.42 23.08 -8.82
C LEU A 53 -10.70 24.40 -9.11
N GLU A 54 -10.87 25.39 -8.23
CA GLU A 54 -10.10 26.64 -8.28
C GLU A 54 -8.62 26.37 -7.96
N ASP A 55 -8.36 25.53 -6.96
CA ASP A 55 -7.05 24.95 -6.66
C ASP A 55 -6.95 23.50 -7.16
N HIS A 56 -5.72 23.00 -7.33
CA HIS A 56 -5.49 21.59 -7.67
C HIS A 56 -5.57 20.68 -6.44
N TYR A 57 -5.77 21.24 -5.24
CA TYR A 57 -5.65 20.55 -3.95
C TYR A 57 -6.82 19.61 -3.69
N PHE A 58 -8.06 20.02 -3.96
CA PHE A 58 -9.21 19.15 -3.75
C PHE A 58 -9.20 17.94 -4.70
N LEU A 59 -8.88 18.16 -5.99
CA LEU A 59 -8.76 17.09 -6.96
C LEU A 59 -7.57 16.17 -6.65
N SER A 60 -6.44 16.73 -6.21
CA SER A 60 -5.30 15.97 -5.69
C SER A 60 -5.72 15.05 -4.53
N GLN A 61 -6.47 15.56 -3.56
CA GLN A 61 -6.96 14.74 -2.45
C GLN A 61 -7.86 13.59 -2.94
N LEU A 62 -8.77 13.84 -3.88
CA LEU A 62 -9.64 12.83 -4.45
C LEU A 62 -8.86 11.71 -5.14
N LEU A 63 -7.93 12.08 -6.03
CA LEU A 63 -7.08 11.13 -6.77
C LEU A 63 -6.14 10.35 -5.84
N SER A 64 -5.65 11.00 -4.78
CA SER A 64 -4.86 10.33 -3.74
C SER A 64 -5.70 9.29 -2.97
N VAL A 65 -6.99 9.53 -2.73
CA VAL A 65 -7.87 8.58 -2.01
C VAL A 65 -8.16 7.35 -2.86
N ILE A 66 -8.46 7.52 -4.15
CA ILE A 66 -8.71 6.39 -5.06
C ILE A 66 -7.42 5.63 -5.46
N GLY A 67 -6.24 6.10 -5.01
CA GLY A 67 -4.97 5.44 -5.28
C GLY A 67 -4.32 5.80 -6.62
N ARG A 68 -4.88 6.75 -7.38
CA ARG A 68 -4.36 7.25 -8.67
C ARG A 68 -3.25 8.27 -8.49
N LEU A 69 -2.13 7.78 -7.98
CA LEU A 69 -0.91 8.57 -7.71
C LEU A 69 -0.24 9.07 -9.00
N ASP A 70 -0.48 8.41 -10.13
CA ASP A 70 -0.12 8.84 -11.48
C ASP A 70 -0.82 10.13 -11.88
N LEU A 71 -2.15 10.19 -11.74
CA LEU A 71 -2.95 11.39 -12.04
C LEU A 71 -2.70 12.51 -11.02
N HIS A 72 -2.44 12.15 -9.77
CA HIS A 72 -1.97 13.10 -8.76
C HIS A 72 -0.67 13.79 -9.18
N ARG A 73 0.32 13.01 -9.65
CA ARG A 73 1.59 13.56 -10.15
C ARG A 73 1.41 14.38 -11.42
N LEU A 74 0.46 14.02 -12.28
CA LEU A 74 0.10 14.79 -13.47
C LEU A 74 -0.41 16.19 -13.09
N LEU A 75 -1.26 16.29 -12.05
CA LEU A 75 -1.71 17.57 -11.51
C LEU A 75 -0.57 18.40 -10.91
N GLU A 76 0.30 17.77 -10.12
CA GLU A 76 1.45 18.46 -9.50
C GLU A 76 2.48 18.94 -10.54
N THR A 77 2.64 18.22 -11.64
CA THR A 77 3.59 18.58 -12.72
C THR A 77 3.10 19.74 -13.58
N ASP A 78 1.78 19.85 -13.82
CA ASP A 78 1.17 20.97 -14.56
C ASP A 78 1.07 22.25 -13.71
N SER A 79 1.09 22.11 -12.38
CA SER A 79 1.08 23.22 -11.41
C SER A 79 2.37 24.05 -11.37
N ARG A 80 3.39 23.71 -12.17
CA ARG A 80 4.72 24.37 -12.17
C ARG A 80 4.74 25.70 -12.93
N GLN A 81 3.78 26.58 -12.68
CA GLN A 81 4.10 28.01 -12.64
C GLN A 81 4.30 28.39 -11.17
N PRO A 82 5.51 28.84 -10.78
CA PRO A 82 5.79 29.22 -9.41
C PRO A 82 5.20 30.60 -9.17
N GLU A 83 3.89 30.69 -9.03
CA GLU A 83 3.28 31.85 -8.40
C GLU A 83 3.23 31.61 -6.91
N GLN A 84 3.99 32.45 -6.23
CA GLN A 84 4.00 32.64 -4.79
C GLN A 84 2.56 32.91 -4.31
N THR A 85 1.84 31.87 -3.94
CA THR A 85 0.75 32.00 -2.97
C THR A 85 1.17 31.32 -1.68
N ALA A 86 2.14 31.96 -1.01
CA ALA A 86 2.07 32.09 0.42
C ALA A 86 0.81 32.91 0.74
N HIS A 87 -0.35 32.25 0.79
CA HIS A 87 -1.58 32.84 1.29
C HIS A 87 -2.20 31.84 2.26
N THR A 88 -2.03 32.21 3.54
CA THR A 88 -3.05 32.14 4.58
C THR A 88 -3.71 30.78 4.83
N GLN A 89 -3.42 30.26 6.03
CA GLN A 89 -4.49 29.78 6.91
C GLN A 89 -5.72 30.70 6.73
N THR A 90 -6.65 30.27 5.91
CA THR A 90 -7.96 30.85 5.71
C THR A 90 -8.92 29.67 5.68
N ASP A 91 -9.88 29.69 6.59
CA ASP A 91 -10.76 28.62 7.03
C ASP A 91 -11.77 28.10 5.98
N ALA A 92 -11.39 27.85 4.71
CA ALA A 92 -12.39 27.44 3.71
C ALA A 92 -11.91 26.61 2.51
N CYS A 93 -10.76 25.91 2.53
CA CYS A 93 -10.55 24.84 1.55
C CYS A 93 -11.34 23.60 2.00
N PRO A 94 -12.31 23.11 1.20
CA PRO A 94 -13.09 21.94 1.57
C PRO A 94 -12.17 20.72 1.57
N ALA A 95 -11.73 20.31 2.76
CA ALA A 95 -11.01 19.06 2.93
C ALA A 95 -11.98 17.88 2.74
N LEU A 96 -11.52 16.83 2.09
CA LEU A 96 -12.31 15.62 1.93
C LEU A 96 -12.61 15.01 3.30
N SER A 97 -13.89 14.75 3.60
CA SER A 97 -14.31 14.28 4.92
C SER A 97 -13.55 13.02 5.33
N GLN A 98 -13.01 13.02 6.56
CA GLN A 98 -12.32 11.85 7.10
C GLN A 98 -13.25 10.61 7.14
N TYR A 99 -14.56 10.82 7.30
CA TYR A 99 -15.57 9.78 7.23
C TYR A 99 -15.65 9.14 5.84
N ARG A 100 -15.67 9.94 4.77
CA ARG A 100 -15.68 9.43 3.38
C ARG A 100 -14.44 8.63 3.05
N ARG A 101 -13.26 9.11 3.48
CA ARG A 101 -12.00 8.38 3.31
C ARG A 101 -12.03 7.03 4.02
N MET A 102 -12.56 6.97 5.23
CA MET A 102 -12.70 5.73 5.99
C MET A 102 -13.66 4.75 5.31
N LEU A 103 -14.83 5.20 4.87
CA LEU A 103 -15.78 4.33 4.17
C LEU A 103 -15.24 3.76 2.86
N TYR A 104 -14.56 4.59 2.06
CA TYR A 104 -13.94 4.12 0.82
C TYR A 104 -12.85 3.07 1.09
N LYS A 105 -11.98 3.32 2.07
CA LYS A 105 -10.96 2.36 2.46
C LYS A 105 -11.57 1.03 2.91
N VAL A 106 -12.61 1.10 3.75
CA VAL A 106 -13.33 -0.11 4.19
C VAL A 106 -13.94 -0.84 2.99
N SER A 107 -14.54 -0.14 2.01
CA SER A 107 -15.15 -0.81 0.86
C SER A 107 -14.17 -1.50 -0.07
N GLU A 108 -12.95 -0.97 -0.22
CA GLU A 108 -11.90 -1.56 -1.08
C GLU A 108 -11.37 -2.88 -0.52
N ASP A 109 -11.28 -2.98 0.81
CA ASP A 109 -10.75 -4.16 1.48
C ASP A 109 -11.82 -5.26 1.72
N VAL A 110 -13.09 -5.04 1.31
CA VAL A 110 -14.17 -6.03 1.45
C VAL A 110 -14.10 -7.09 0.35
N THR A 111 -13.94 -8.36 0.76
CA THR A 111 -13.99 -9.51 -0.16
C THR A 111 -15.42 -9.78 -0.69
N LYS A 112 -15.54 -10.50 -1.81
CA LYS A 112 -16.85 -10.90 -2.38
C LYS A 112 -17.69 -11.78 -1.43
N GLU A 113 -17.02 -12.61 -0.63
CA GLU A 113 -17.67 -13.42 0.41
C GLU A 113 -18.24 -12.52 1.51
N ASN A 114 -17.42 -11.59 2.00
CA ASN A 114 -17.83 -10.60 3.00
C ASN A 114 -18.96 -9.71 2.48
N LEU A 115 -18.94 -9.29 1.21
CA LEU A 115 -20.05 -8.55 0.60
C LEU A 115 -21.37 -9.34 0.65
N THR A 116 -21.33 -10.64 0.36
CA THR A 116 -22.51 -11.51 0.42
C THR A 116 -23.02 -11.62 1.86
N LYS A 117 -22.10 -11.73 2.82
CA LYS A 117 -22.42 -11.76 4.25
C LYS A 117 -22.99 -10.42 4.74
N MET A 118 -22.43 -9.29 4.32
CA MET A 118 -22.95 -7.94 4.60
C MET A 118 -24.39 -7.81 4.10
N LYS A 119 -24.68 -8.20 2.86
CA LYS A 119 -26.04 -8.20 2.31
C LYS A 119 -27.01 -9.06 3.13
N PHE A 120 -26.55 -10.24 3.56
CA PHE A 120 -27.36 -11.13 4.39
C PHE A 120 -27.67 -10.51 5.77
N LEU A 121 -26.64 -9.97 6.43
CA LEU A 121 -26.74 -9.33 7.76
C LEU A 121 -27.55 -8.03 7.75
N LEU A 122 -27.70 -7.39 6.59
CA LEU A 122 -28.53 -6.21 6.37
C LEU A 122 -29.94 -6.54 5.90
N SER A 123 -30.23 -7.80 5.56
CA SER A 123 -31.54 -8.19 5.00
C SER A 123 -32.71 -8.08 6.00
N ASP A 124 -32.40 -7.90 7.28
CA ASP A 124 -33.34 -7.62 8.37
C ASP A 124 -33.73 -6.13 8.44
N LYS A 125 -32.83 -5.23 8.06
CA LYS A 125 -32.97 -3.76 8.16
C LYS A 125 -33.18 -3.08 6.82
N LEU A 126 -32.79 -3.70 5.71
CA LEU A 126 -32.86 -3.17 4.36
C LEU A 126 -33.66 -4.11 3.44
N PRO A 127 -34.53 -3.58 2.57
CA PRO A 127 -35.26 -4.40 1.61
C PRO A 127 -34.30 -5.11 0.64
N ARG A 128 -34.48 -6.44 0.47
CA ARG A 128 -33.65 -7.24 -0.45
C ARG A 128 -33.60 -6.68 -1.87
N GLY A 129 -34.72 -6.15 -2.37
CA GLY A 129 -34.78 -5.51 -3.69
C GLY A 129 -33.83 -4.31 -3.89
N ARG A 130 -33.24 -3.76 -2.82
CA ARG A 130 -32.21 -2.70 -2.92
C ARG A 130 -30.79 -3.21 -2.67
N LEU A 131 -30.64 -4.32 -1.95
CA LEU A 131 -29.35 -4.96 -1.70
C LEU A 131 -28.92 -5.91 -2.82
N ASP A 132 -29.87 -6.60 -3.44
CA ASP A 132 -29.63 -7.53 -4.55
C ASP A 132 -28.88 -6.87 -5.73
N PRO A 133 -29.26 -5.66 -6.21
CA PRO A 133 -28.54 -5.02 -7.31
C PRO A 133 -27.13 -4.53 -6.95
N CYS A 134 -26.79 -4.38 -5.66
CA CYS A 134 -25.48 -3.85 -5.28
C CYS A 134 -24.35 -4.82 -5.64
N THR A 135 -23.44 -4.45 -6.54
CA THR A 135 -22.33 -5.32 -6.95
C THR A 135 -21.06 -5.09 -6.14
N THR A 136 -20.94 -3.92 -5.51
CA THR A 136 -19.79 -3.49 -4.73
C THR A 136 -20.16 -3.21 -3.27
N ALA A 137 -19.18 -3.28 -2.37
CA ALA A 137 -19.38 -2.89 -0.96
C ALA A 137 -19.72 -1.40 -0.83
N LEU A 138 -19.14 -0.57 -1.69
CA LEU A 138 -19.40 0.87 -1.75
C LEU A 138 -20.88 1.18 -2.02
N GLU A 139 -21.52 0.43 -2.91
CA GLU A 139 -22.96 0.56 -3.18
C GLU A 139 -23.83 0.16 -1.97
N VAL A 140 -23.43 -0.88 -1.23
CA VAL A 140 -24.13 -1.28 0.00
C VAL A 140 -24.01 -0.20 1.06
N LEU A 141 -22.82 0.39 1.25
CA LEU A 141 -22.63 1.52 2.17
C LEU A 141 -23.47 2.74 1.75
N CYS A 142 -23.54 3.04 0.45
CA CYS A 142 -24.41 4.09 -0.09
C CYS A 142 -25.88 3.87 0.24
N GLU A 143 -26.32 2.61 0.24
CA GLU A 143 -27.71 2.22 0.52
C GLU A 143 -28.01 2.27 2.03
N MET A 144 -27.04 1.92 2.88
CA MET A 144 -27.11 2.12 4.33
C MET A 144 -27.26 3.61 4.69
N GLU A 145 -26.49 4.50 4.03
CA GLU A 145 -26.66 5.96 4.21
C GLU A 145 -28.04 6.43 3.77
N ARG A 146 -28.58 5.88 2.68
CA ARG A 146 -29.91 6.24 2.17
C ARG A 146 -31.05 5.83 3.11
N GLN A 147 -30.78 4.95 4.07
CA GLN A 147 -31.74 4.51 5.07
C GLN A 147 -31.39 5.01 6.47
N ASP A 148 -30.50 6.00 6.57
CA ASP A 148 -30.08 6.61 7.84
C ASP A 148 -29.56 5.57 8.85
N LEU A 149 -29.04 4.43 8.37
CA LEU A 149 -28.37 3.40 9.16
C LEU A 149 -26.88 3.69 9.34
N LEU A 150 -26.33 4.55 8.49
CA LEU A 150 -24.93 4.93 8.46
C LEU A 150 -24.81 6.44 8.30
N THR A 151 -24.19 7.10 9.27
CA THR A 151 -23.84 8.52 9.21
C THR A 151 -22.47 8.72 9.86
N GLU A 152 -21.91 9.91 9.69
CA GLU A 152 -20.63 10.31 10.31
C GLU A 152 -20.59 10.08 11.84
N ASP A 153 -21.71 10.31 12.53
CA ASP A 153 -21.83 10.10 13.98
C ASP A 153 -22.38 8.71 14.38
N ARG A 154 -22.90 7.93 13.42
CA ARG A 154 -23.57 6.65 13.69
C ARG A 154 -22.93 5.55 12.85
N LEU A 155 -21.91 4.93 13.43
CA LEU A 155 -21.12 3.86 12.83
C LEU A 155 -21.41 2.48 13.45
N ASP A 156 -22.29 2.40 14.45
CA ASP A 156 -22.52 1.17 15.24
C ASP A 156 -23.03 0.01 14.38
N GLU A 157 -23.94 0.29 13.44
CA GLU A 157 -24.47 -0.74 12.55
C GLU A 157 -23.40 -1.27 11.60
N LEU A 158 -22.57 -0.37 11.04
CA LEU A 158 -21.44 -0.77 10.20
C LEU A 158 -20.43 -1.58 11.00
N GLN A 159 -20.10 -1.16 12.22
CA GLN A 159 -19.19 -1.88 13.09
C GLN A 159 -19.69 -3.29 13.41
N ARG A 160 -20.96 -3.44 13.79
CA ARG A 160 -21.59 -4.75 14.04
C ARG A 160 -21.48 -5.68 12.82
N ILE A 161 -21.75 -5.15 11.62
CA ILE A 161 -21.67 -5.94 10.39
C ILE A 161 -20.23 -6.35 10.09
N LEU A 162 -19.27 -5.42 10.25
CA LEU A 162 -17.87 -5.70 9.99
C LEU A 162 -17.28 -6.65 11.03
N GLU A 163 -17.68 -6.63 12.29
CA GLU A 163 -17.23 -7.60 13.31
C GLU A 163 -17.56 -9.04 12.91
N GLU A 164 -18.71 -9.23 12.26
CA GLU A 164 -19.12 -10.53 11.71
C GLU A 164 -18.42 -10.88 10.40
N CYS A 165 -18.01 -9.90 9.59
CA CYS A 165 -17.41 -10.14 8.27
C CYS A 165 -15.88 -10.22 8.33
N ASP A 166 -15.23 -9.20 8.91
CA ASP A 166 -13.78 -9.06 9.03
C ASP A 166 -13.41 -8.15 10.21
N THR A 167 -12.73 -8.73 11.20
CA THR A 167 -12.32 -8.03 12.43
C THR A 167 -11.31 -6.90 12.19
N GLN A 168 -10.53 -6.95 11.09
CA GLN A 168 -9.59 -5.88 10.73
C GLN A 168 -10.32 -4.67 10.14
N LEU A 169 -11.38 -4.89 9.37
CA LEU A 169 -12.23 -3.82 8.86
C LEU A 169 -13.02 -3.14 9.99
N ALA A 170 -13.52 -3.94 10.93
CA ALA A 170 -14.17 -3.42 12.14
C ALA A 170 -13.21 -2.53 12.95
N HIS A 171 -11.94 -2.95 13.10
CA HIS A 171 -10.92 -2.17 13.78
C HIS A 171 -10.61 -0.84 13.05
N THR A 172 -10.67 -0.81 11.72
CA THR A 172 -10.48 0.43 10.93
C THR A 172 -11.59 1.45 11.24
N VAL A 173 -12.84 1.01 11.40
CA VAL A 173 -13.96 1.88 11.81
C VAL A 173 -13.80 2.32 13.28
N GLN A 174 -13.39 1.42 14.16
CA GLN A 174 -13.15 1.72 15.58
C GLN A 174 -12.07 2.79 15.78
N GLN A 175 -10.94 2.67 15.08
CA GLN A 175 -9.87 3.67 15.12
C GLN A 175 -10.35 5.06 14.68
N HIS A 176 -11.25 5.14 13.70
CA HIS A 176 -11.84 6.40 13.27
C HIS A 176 -12.72 7.03 14.36
N ARG A 177 -13.45 6.22 15.13
CA ARG A 177 -14.25 6.69 16.28
C ARG A 177 -13.35 7.27 17.38
N GLU A 178 -12.26 6.58 17.69
CA GLU A 178 -11.30 6.99 18.73
C GLU A 178 -10.53 8.25 18.35
N ALA A 179 -10.12 8.35 17.08
CA ALA A 179 -9.48 9.55 16.55
C ALA A 179 -10.39 10.78 16.65
N ARG A 180 -11.71 10.62 16.50
CA ARG A 180 -12.68 11.70 16.69
C ARG A 180 -12.90 12.08 18.16
N GLY A 181 -12.97 11.09 19.05
CA GLY A 181 -13.07 11.35 20.50
C GLY A 181 -11.89 12.14 21.08
N SER A 182 -10.75 12.13 20.39
CA SER A 182 -9.53 12.85 20.77
C SER A 182 -9.51 14.33 20.36
N VAL A 183 -10.32 14.74 19.37
CA VAL A 183 -10.31 16.10 18.79
C VAL A 183 -11.22 17.08 19.55
N SER A 184 -12.22 16.60 20.29
CA SER A 184 -13.17 17.45 21.03
C SER A 184 -12.68 17.96 22.40
N ARG A 185 -11.37 17.90 22.74
CA ARG A 185 -10.87 18.33 24.07
C ARG A 185 -9.73 19.35 24.09
N GLN A 186 -9.37 19.96 22.96
CA GLN A 186 -8.40 21.07 22.96
C GLN A 186 -9.09 22.42 22.77
N GLU A 187 -9.78 22.87 23.82
CA GLU A 187 -9.91 24.29 24.12
C GLU A 187 -9.09 24.60 25.38
N TYR A 188 -8.08 25.45 25.18
CA TYR A 188 -7.33 26.26 26.14
C TYR A 188 -6.94 25.67 27.52
N SER A 189 -5.65 25.39 27.69
CA SER A 189 -4.90 25.97 28.82
C SER A 189 -3.40 25.98 28.54
N VAL A 190 -2.82 27.17 28.58
CA VAL A 190 -1.37 27.42 28.68
C VAL A 190 -0.90 27.12 30.11
N GLN A 191 0.41 26.93 30.27
CA GLN A 191 1.28 27.01 31.48
C GLN A 191 2.00 25.67 31.82
N PRO A 192 3.16 25.68 32.51
CA PRO A 192 4.48 26.00 31.95
C PRO A 192 5.51 24.88 32.22
N ILE A 193 6.68 25.00 31.59
CA ILE A 193 7.82 24.08 31.68
C ILE A 193 8.38 24.05 33.12
N SER A 194 8.54 22.86 33.70
CA SER A 194 9.53 22.60 34.75
C SER A 194 10.06 21.16 34.65
N ASN A 195 11.38 21.04 34.73
CA ASN A 195 12.16 19.81 34.74
C ASN A 195 11.94 19.00 36.04
N GLN A 196 11.88 17.67 35.93
CA GLN A 196 12.57 16.73 36.84
C GLN A 196 12.52 15.28 36.32
N GLU A 197 13.60 14.56 36.60
CA GLU A 197 13.93 13.20 36.15
C GLU A 197 13.23 12.08 36.96
N GLN A 198 13.23 10.89 36.32
CA GLN A 198 13.36 9.52 36.87
C GLN A 198 12.13 8.62 37.18
N GLN A 199 12.20 7.45 36.51
CA GLN A 199 11.87 6.06 36.91
C GLN A 199 10.58 5.35 36.42
N LEU A 200 10.84 4.37 35.55
CA LEU A 200 10.24 3.04 35.29
C LEU A 200 8.77 2.75 35.65
N SER A 201 8.01 2.26 34.65
CA SER A 201 7.24 0.99 34.67
C SER A 201 6.64 0.66 33.29
N SER A 202 6.93 -0.52 32.73
CA SER A 202 6.16 -1.23 31.70
C SER A 202 5.20 -2.23 32.38
N PRO A 203 4.29 -2.99 31.70
CA PRO A 203 4.03 -3.12 30.26
C PRO A 203 2.52 -3.08 29.88
N GLN A 204 2.16 -3.00 28.58
CA GLN A 204 1.13 -3.85 27.95
C GLN A 204 0.95 -3.63 26.42
N SER A 205 1.25 -4.71 25.69
CA SER A 205 0.65 -5.26 24.45
C SER A 205 0.08 -4.34 23.36
N LEU A 206 0.74 -4.35 22.18
CA LEU A 206 0.10 -4.08 20.89
C LEU A 206 0.32 -5.26 19.94
N GLN A 207 -0.79 -5.88 19.52
CA GLN A 207 -0.82 -7.00 18.58
C GLN A 207 -1.07 -6.52 17.14
N SER A 208 -0.15 -6.94 16.26
CA SER A 208 -0.39 -7.62 14.97
C SER A 208 -1.21 -6.90 13.88
N LEU A 209 -0.51 -6.25 12.95
CA LEU A 209 -0.98 -6.06 11.57
C LEU A 209 -0.42 -7.20 10.68
N SER A 210 -1.31 -7.93 10.02
CA SER A 210 -1.02 -9.06 9.15
C SER A 210 -0.61 -8.61 7.75
N ILE A 211 0.51 -9.13 7.25
CA ILE A 211 0.90 -9.09 5.84
C ILE A 211 0.43 -10.40 5.22
N SER A 212 -0.41 -10.32 4.18
CA SER A 212 -0.87 -11.46 3.41
C SER A 212 0.27 -12.01 2.54
N GLU A 213 0.71 -13.23 2.84
CA GLU A 213 1.68 -14.00 2.04
C GLU A 213 1.04 -14.53 0.75
N THR A 214 1.70 -14.30 -0.38
CA THR A 214 1.40 -14.95 -1.65
C THR A 214 1.88 -16.41 -1.62
N ARG A 215 0.94 -17.35 -1.79
CA ARG A 215 1.24 -18.78 -1.85
C ARG A 215 1.96 -19.15 -3.16
N PRO A 216 3.00 -20.01 -3.14
CA PRO A 216 3.47 -20.69 -4.33
C PRO A 216 2.60 -21.92 -4.59
N ASN A 217 1.94 -21.98 -5.76
CA ASN A 217 1.30 -23.20 -6.21
C ASN A 217 2.31 -23.98 -7.07
N CYS A 218 2.76 -25.14 -6.57
CA CYS A 218 3.57 -26.08 -7.33
C CYS A 218 2.66 -27.19 -7.87
N GLU A 219 2.25 -27.08 -9.14
CA GLU A 219 1.83 -28.23 -9.93
C GLU A 219 2.53 -28.24 -11.29
N ARG A 220 3.57 -29.07 -11.36
CA ARG A 220 3.93 -29.97 -12.47
C ARG A 220 3.69 -29.47 -13.91
N GLY A 221 4.74 -28.86 -14.45
CA GLY A 221 5.34 -29.28 -15.74
C GLY A 221 4.76 -28.72 -17.04
N GLN A 222 5.38 -27.66 -17.57
CA GLN A 222 5.83 -27.61 -18.97
C GLN A 222 6.75 -26.40 -19.25
N ARG A 223 8.00 -26.73 -19.58
CA ARG A 223 8.98 -26.05 -20.45
C ARG A 223 8.93 -24.51 -20.58
N ILE A 224 9.91 -23.89 -19.92
CA ILE A 224 10.50 -22.57 -20.21
C ILE A 224 10.74 -22.39 -21.72
N ARG A 225 10.27 -21.27 -22.30
CA ARG A 225 10.87 -20.67 -23.48
C ARG A 225 11.12 -19.18 -23.23
N LEU A 226 12.37 -18.89 -22.93
CA LEU A 226 12.96 -17.55 -23.05
C LEU A 226 13.12 -17.26 -24.54
N TYR A 227 12.65 -16.10 -25.02
CA TYR A 227 13.14 -15.53 -26.27
C TYR A 227 13.63 -14.09 -26.01
N SER A 228 14.94 -13.99 -26.15
CA SER A 228 15.70 -12.83 -26.62
C SER A 228 15.10 -12.32 -27.93
N ASP A 229 15.21 -11.02 -28.20
CA ASP A 229 15.95 -10.53 -29.37
C ASP A 229 16.11 -9.01 -29.35
N ALA A 230 17.35 -8.58 -29.15
CA ALA A 230 17.90 -7.36 -29.70
C ALA A 230 18.60 -7.74 -31.01
N MET A 231 18.37 -6.99 -32.09
CA MET A 231 19.41 -6.42 -32.95
C MET A 231 18.82 -5.55 -34.07
N THR A 232 19.64 -4.57 -34.42
CA THR A 232 19.52 -3.45 -35.34
C THR A 232 19.77 -3.86 -36.81
N GLU A 233 19.63 -2.87 -37.70
CA GLU A 233 20.12 -2.73 -39.10
C GLU A 233 19.07 -2.99 -40.21
N THR A 234 19.01 -2.33 -41.37
CA THR A 234 19.46 -1.03 -41.95
C THR A 234 18.67 -0.91 -43.29
N GLN A 235 18.32 0.31 -43.73
CA GLN A 235 17.67 0.64 -45.03
C GLN A 235 18.57 0.40 -46.26
N PRO A 236 18.02 0.34 -47.50
CA PRO A 236 18.07 1.54 -48.37
C PRO A 236 16.91 1.73 -49.40
N GLY A 237 16.35 2.95 -49.42
CA GLY A 237 16.27 3.89 -50.58
C GLY A 237 15.36 3.65 -51.79
N SER A 238 14.43 4.60 -52.05
CA SER A 238 14.25 5.43 -53.29
C SER A 238 12.84 6.08 -53.37
N GLY A 239 12.72 7.42 -53.50
CA GLY A 239 11.45 8.20 -53.58
C GLY A 239 10.94 8.47 -55.02
N PRO A 240 10.22 9.57 -55.35
CA PRO A 240 9.49 10.55 -54.52
C PRO A 240 8.03 10.87 -54.99
N ASP A 241 7.37 11.80 -54.28
CA ASP A 241 6.30 12.75 -54.71
C ASP A 241 4.90 12.74 -54.03
N GLN A 242 4.68 13.86 -53.30
CA GLN A 242 3.49 14.72 -53.13
C GLN A 242 2.39 14.45 -52.07
N VAL A 243 2.47 15.32 -51.04
CA VAL A 243 1.48 16.03 -50.19
C VAL A 243 -0.03 15.79 -50.44
N THR A 244 -0.80 15.48 -49.38
CA THR A 244 -1.91 16.29 -48.79
C THR A 244 -2.97 15.45 -48.02
N THR A 245 -3.21 15.85 -46.75
CA THR A 245 -4.44 15.72 -45.89
C THR A 245 -4.96 14.39 -45.31
N SER A 246 -4.65 14.19 -44.01
CA SER A 246 -5.58 13.88 -42.88
C SER A 246 -6.25 12.48 -42.79
N PRO A 247 -6.83 12.12 -41.62
CA PRO A 247 -6.25 11.21 -40.64
C PRO A 247 -6.92 9.83 -40.69
N THR A 248 -6.14 8.76 -40.53
CA THR A 248 -6.71 7.41 -40.32
C THR A 248 -6.10 6.79 -39.07
N GLN A 249 -6.99 6.43 -38.16
CA GLN A 249 -6.77 5.63 -36.97
C GLN A 249 -5.80 4.48 -37.24
N SER A 250 -4.74 4.43 -36.45
CA SER A 250 -4.07 3.19 -36.11
C SER A 250 -4.06 3.10 -34.60
N CYS A 251 -4.92 2.22 -34.09
CA CYS A 251 -4.91 1.68 -32.74
C CYS A 251 -3.46 1.48 -32.27
N LYS A 252 -3.02 2.28 -31.30
CA LYS A 252 -1.77 2.03 -30.59
C LYS A 252 -2.15 1.40 -29.25
N THR A 253 -1.83 0.13 -29.18
CA THR A 253 -1.84 -0.77 -28.04
C THR A 253 -1.59 -0.06 -26.71
N SER A 254 -2.43 -0.34 -25.71
CA SER A 254 -2.28 0.07 -24.32
C SER A 254 -0.86 -0.18 -23.81
N GLU A 255 -0.06 0.88 -23.71
CA GLU A 255 1.24 0.80 -23.04
C GLU A 255 0.96 0.81 -21.54
N MET A 256 0.90 -0.40 -20.99
CA MET A 256 0.86 -0.70 -19.56
C MET A 256 1.83 0.24 -18.81
N GLU A 257 1.36 0.84 -17.71
CA GLU A 257 2.09 1.86 -16.96
C GLU A 257 3.24 1.18 -16.17
N HIS A 258 4.47 1.24 -16.67
CA HIS A 258 5.62 0.59 -16.03
C HIS A 258 6.56 1.61 -15.39
N TYR A 259 7.23 1.23 -14.30
CA TYR A 259 8.37 1.98 -13.79
C TYR A 259 9.48 2.01 -14.85
N SER A 260 10.03 3.20 -15.12
CA SER A 260 11.22 3.34 -15.96
C SER A 260 12.40 2.63 -15.31
N MET A 261 13.03 1.70 -16.02
CA MET A 261 14.15 0.87 -15.56
C MET A 261 15.38 1.03 -16.47
N THR A 262 15.73 2.30 -16.72
CA THR A 262 16.69 2.75 -17.73
C THR A 262 18.07 3.12 -17.18
N CYS A 263 18.21 3.38 -15.88
CA CYS A 263 19.50 3.67 -15.25
C CYS A 263 20.41 2.44 -15.25
N ASN A 264 21.72 2.69 -15.27
CA ASN A 264 22.75 1.67 -15.15
C ASN A 264 23.84 2.15 -14.15
N PRO A 265 23.90 1.56 -12.94
CA PRO A 265 23.05 0.48 -12.44
C PRO A 265 21.60 0.94 -12.23
N ARG A 266 20.63 0.02 -12.32
CA ARG A 266 19.20 0.28 -12.04
C ARG A 266 18.94 0.63 -10.58
N GLY A 267 19.92 0.41 -9.72
CA GLY A 267 19.89 0.68 -8.30
C GLY A 267 20.66 -0.36 -7.53
N THR A 268 20.49 -0.34 -6.22
CA THR A 268 21.17 -1.28 -5.31
C THR A 268 20.25 -2.43 -4.94
N CYS A 269 20.80 -3.64 -4.95
CA CYS A 269 20.20 -4.83 -4.36
C CYS A 269 21.03 -5.22 -3.14
N LEU A 270 20.51 -4.99 -1.94
CA LEU A 270 21.13 -5.47 -0.70
C LEU A 270 20.64 -6.88 -0.39
N ILE A 271 21.55 -7.83 -0.18
CA ILE A 271 21.23 -9.19 0.25
C ILE A 271 21.84 -9.38 1.64
N ILE A 272 21.00 -9.54 2.66
CA ILE A 272 21.41 -9.94 4.00
C ILE A 272 21.23 -11.45 4.09
N ASN A 273 22.32 -12.19 4.24
CA ASN A 273 22.32 -13.65 4.31
C ASN A 273 22.89 -14.13 5.65
N ASN A 274 22.02 -14.47 6.61
CA ASN A 274 22.41 -15.02 7.89
C ASN A 274 22.38 -16.55 7.83
N TYR A 275 23.57 -17.14 7.86
CA TYR A 275 23.83 -18.58 7.87
C TYR A 275 24.22 -19.07 9.26
N HIS A 276 25.24 -18.44 9.87
CA HIS A 276 25.86 -18.87 11.13
C HIS A 276 25.25 -18.12 12.31
N PHE A 277 24.54 -18.84 13.17
CA PHE A 277 23.93 -18.26 14.36
C PHE A 277 24.77 -18.55 15.59
N MET A 278 24.90 -17.57 16.48
CA MET A 278 25.71 -17.69 17.67
C MET A 278 25.11 -18.73 18.60
N GLY A 279 25.91 -19.63 19.15
CA GLY A 279 25.39 -20.77 19.93
C GLY A 279 24.54 -20.40 21.15
N PHE A 280 24.67 -19.18 21.68
CA PHE A 280 23.84 -18.68 22.79
C PHE A 280 22.46 -18.17 22.34
N SER A 281 22.22 -17.97 21.05
CA SER A 281 20.93 -17.51 20.50
C SER A 281 19.86 -18.61 20.53
N GLY A 282 20.24 -19.88 20.69
CA GLY A 282 19.33 -21.02 20.60
C GLY A 282 18.85 -21.34 19.19
N LEU A 283 19.36 -20.64 18.17
CA LEU A 283 19.02 -20.84 16.76
C LEU A 283 20.01 -21.79 16.08
N THR A 284 19.53 -22.59 15.13
CA THR A 284 20.37 -23.49 14.34
C THR A 284 20.90 -22.79 13.09
N ASP A 285 22.09 -23.17 12.60
CA ASP A 285 22.57 -22.71 11.30
C ASP A 285 21.60 -23.06 10.16
N ARG A 286 21.65 -22.28 9.06
CA ARG A 286 20.71 -22.40 7.91
C ARG A 286 21.40 -22.97 6.67
N PRO A 287 21.73 -24.27 6.62
CA PRO A 287 22.35 -24.87 5.44
C PRO A 287 21.46 -24.68 4.21
N GLY A 288 22.07 -24.24 3.11
CA GLY A 288 21.38 -23.98 1.84
C GLY A 288 21.07 -22.51 1.55
N THR A 289 21.11 -21.61 2.55
CA THR A 289 20.87 -20.16 2.32
C THR A 289 21.90 -19.53 1.38
N GLU A 290 23.13 -20.08 1.32
CA GLU A 290 24.18 -19.69 0.35
C GLU A 290 23.75 -19.92 -1.10
N GLN A 291 22.97 -20.98 -1.36
CA GLN A 291 22.47 -21.27 -2.71
C GLN A 291 21.40 -20.25 -3.12
N ASP A 292 20.54 -19.84 -2.18
CA ASP A 292 19.54 -18.80 -2.37
C ASP A 292 20.21 -17.43 -2.59
N GLU A 293 21.22 -17.08 -1.78
CA GLU A 293 22.02 -15.87 -1.95
C GLU A 293 22.65 -15.82 -3.35
N LYS A 294 23.30 -16.91 -3.78
CA LYS A 294 23.91 -16.99 -5.11
C LYS A 294 22.87 -16.86 -6.23
N ALA A 295 21.69 -17.45 -6.06
CA ALA A 295 20.61 -17.32 -7.03
C ALA A 295 20.12 -15.86 -7.12
N LEU A 296 19.88 -15.20 -5.98
CA LEU A 296 19.46 -13.80 -5.90
C LEU A 296 20.52 -12.88 -6.50
N HIS A 297 21.79 -13.07 -6.14
CA HIS A 297 22.91 -12.31 -6.70
C HIS A 297 22.93 -12.41 -8.22
N ASN A 298 22.82 -13.62 -8.78
CA ASN A 298 22.82 -13.84 -10.22
C ASN A 298 21.61 -13.19 -10.91
N VAL A 299 20.41 -13.31 -10.32
CA VAL A 299 19.19 -12.72 -10.89
C VAL A 299 19.28 -11.19 -10.90
N PHE A 300 19.59 -10.56 -9.77
CA PHE A 300 19.60 -9.10 -9.69
C PHE A 300 20.78 -8.47 -10.43
N SER A 301 21.93 -9.16 -10.50
CA SER A 301 23.04 -8.74 -11.38
C SER A 301 22.60 -8.75 -12.86
N ARG A 302 21.92 -9.82 -13.32
CA ARG A 302 21.39 -9.91 -14.69
C ARG A 302 20.31 -8.88 -14.97
N LEU A 303 19.57 -8.47 -13.95
CA LEU A 303 18.58 -7.40 -14.05
C LEU A 303 19.21 -6.00 -14.00
N GLY A 304 20.54 -5.86 -13.88
CA GLY A 304 21.24 -4.58 -13.94
C GLY A 304 21.35 -3.85 -12.60
N PHE A 305 21.12 -4.54 -11.48
CA PHE A 305 21.35 -3.97 -10.13
C PHE A 305 22.79 -4.14 -9.70
N LYS A 306 23.28 -3.18 -8.90
CA LYS A 306 24.49 -3.35 -8.11
C LYS A 306 24.16 -4.18 -6.89
N VAL A 307 24.63 -5.43 -6.84
CA VAL A 307 24.37 -6.34 -5.71
C VAL A 307 25.42 -6.13 -4.61
N GLU A 308 24.97 -5.95 -3.38
CA GLU A 308 25.79 -5.87 -2.17
C GLU A 308 25.34 -6.98 -1.21
N VAL A 309 26.26 -7.84 -0.77
CA VAL A 309 25.97 -8.97 0.12
C VAL A 309 26.56 -8.71 1.49
N CYS A 310 25.76 -8.92 2.54
CA CYS A 310 26.19 -8.88 3.93
C CYS A 310 25.84 -10.21 4.59
N SER A 311 26.84 -10.88 5.17
CA SER A 311 26.67 -12.19 5.80
C SER A 311 26.67 -12.10 7.31
N ASP A 312 25.87 -12.94 7.96
CA ASP A 312 25.90 -13.22 9.40
C ASP A 312 25.80 -11.98 10.31
N LEU A 313 24.86 -11.10 10.00
CA LEU A 313 24.63 -9.86 10.75
C LEU A 313 23.85 -10.10 12.05
N THR A 314 24.30 -9.47 13.14
CA THR A 314 23.55 -9.34 14.39
C THR A 314 22.39 -8.35 14.23
N GLU A 315 21.46 -8.32 15.17
CA GLU A 315 20.33 -7.37 15.16
C GLU A 315 20.82 -5.93 14.90
N LYS A 316 21.82 -5.50 15.68
CA LYS A 316 22.39 -4.16 15.59
C LYS A 316 23.04 -3.90 14.23
N THR A 317 23.77 -4.86 13.67
CA THR A 317 24.45 -4.65 12.38
C THR A 317 23.49 -4.75 11.20
N MET A 318 22.39 -5.52 11.32
CA MET A 318 21.29 -5.49 10.34
C MET A 318 20.65 -4.11 10.26
N LEU A 319 20.30 -3.51 11.41
CA LEU A 319 19.75 -2.16 11.47
C LEU A 319 20.74 -1.13 10.90
N GLY A 320 22.01 -1.23 11.28
CA GLY A 320 23.06 -0.35 10.74
C GLY A 320 23.20 -0.46 9.22
N ALA A 321 23.13 -1.66 8.65
CA ALA A 321 23.24 -1.86 7.20
C ALA A 321 22.08 -1.21 6.42
N VAL A 322 20.84 -1.33 6.91
CA VAL A 322 19.68 -0.71 6.25
C VAL A 322 19.65 0.81 6.46
N GLU A 323 20.10 1.31 7.61
CA GLU A 323 20.24 2.74 7.87
C GLU A 323 21.32 3.36 6.97
N GLU A 324 22.47 2.72 6.85
CA GLU A 324 23.55 3.16 5.97
C GLU A 324 23.05 3.23 4.52
N LEU A 325 22.39 2.16 4.03
CA LEU A 325 21.84 2.14 2.68
C LEU A 325 20.75 3.21 2.48
N GLY A 326 19.90 3.43 3.48
CA GLY A 326 18.86 4.47 3.46
C GLY A 326 19.43 5.89 3.43
N GLY A 327 20.60 6.11 4.05
CA GLY A 327 21.32 7.38 4.05
C GLY A 327 22.06 7.72 2.75
N ARG A 328 22.19 6.77 1.82
CA ARG A 328 22.82 7.01 0.51
C ARG A 328 21.91 7.82 -0.41
N SER A 329 22.51 8.47 -1.42
CA SER A 329 21.76 9.10 -2.49
C SER A 329 21.36 8.07 -3.55
N HIS A 330 20.07 7.98 -3.83
CA HIS A 330 19.49 7.08 -4.83
C HIS A 330 18.95 7.85 -6.05
N ILE A 331 19.37 9.10 -6.27
CA ILE A 331 18.87 9.95 -7.36
C ILE A 331 19.04 9.27 -8.74
N GLN A 332 20.15 8.56 -8.95
CA GLN A 332 20.48 7.84 -10.18
C GLN A 332 20.07 6.35 -10.18
N ALA A 333 19.32 5.90 -9.17
CA ALA A 333 18.70 4.57 -9.18
C ALA A 333 17.29 4.66 -9.78
N ASP A 334 16.83 3.61 -10.43
CA ASP A 334 15.42 3.43 -10.79
C ASP A 334 14.65 2.77 -9.65
N ALA A 335 15.28 1.83 -8.93
CA ALA A 335 14.63 0.98 -7.93
C ALA A 335 15.58 0.61 -6.78
N LEU A 336 15.01 0.18 -5.65
CA LEU A 336 15.74 -0.41 -4.54
C LEU A 336 15.27 -1.85 -4.32
N VAL A 337 16.19 -2.77 -4.08
CA VAL A 337 15.87 -4.15 -3.67
C VAL A 337 16.58 -4.48 -2.37
N VAL A 338 15.85 -5.09 -1.43
CA VAL A 338 16.41 -5.64 -0.19
C VAL A 338 15.93 -7.08 -0.03
N CYS A 339 16.85 -8.03 0.04
CA CYS A 339 16.58 -9.43 0.31
C CYS A 339 17.12 -9.77 1.70
N VAL A 340 16.33 -10.44 2.53
CA VAL A 340 16.73 -10.87 3.87
C VAL A 340 16.49 -12.36 4.01
N LEU A 341 17.56 -13.12 4.21
CA LEU A 341 17.55 -14.56 4.43
C LEU A 341 18.02 -14.82 5.87
N SER A 342 17.09 -15.10 6.78
CA SER A 342 17.43 -15.35 8.19
C SER A 342 16.41 -16.28 8.88
N HIS A 343 16.57 -16.54 10.17
CA HIS A 343 15.44 -16.93 11.01
C HIS A 343 14.50 -15.75 11.24
N GLY A 344 13.29 -16.03 11.70
CA GLY A 344 12.31 -15.01 12.01
C GLY A 344 11.22 -15.56 12.89
N GLU A 345 10.30 -14.68 13.23
CA GLU A 345 9.01 -14.98 13.82
C GLU A 345 7.94 -14.11 13.16
N LYS A 346 6.71 -14.16 13.62
CA LYS A 346 5.63 -13.34 13.04
C LYS A 346 5.95 -11.85 13.19
N GLY A 347 6.28 -11.20 12.08
CA GLY A 347 6.52 -9.74 12.01
C GLY A 347 7.96 -9.29 12.26
N CYS A 348 8.90 -10.20 12.52
CA CYS A 348 10.31 -9.89 12.71
C CYS A 348 11.24 -10.94 12.06
N VAL A 349 12.48 -10.52 11.79
CA VAL A 349 13.59 -11.41 11.45
C VAL A 349 14.60 -11.40 12.60
N LEU A 350 15.43 -12.44 12.71
CA LEU A 350 16.41 -12.55 13.78
C LEU A 350 17.82 -12.22 13.27
N GLY A 351 18.59 -11.51 14.08
CA GLY A 351 20.04 -11.41 13.93
C GLY A 351 20.74 -12.72 14.29
N THR A 352 22.01 -12.85 13.95
CA THR A 352 22.82 -14.03 14.31
C THR A 352 23.00 -14.21 15.81
N ASP A 353 22.84 -13.14 16.58
CA ASP A 353 22.80 -13.11 18.04
C ASP A 353 21.45 -13.49 18.64
N GLY A 354 20.43 -13.72 17.81
CA GLY A 354 19.05 -14.01 18.22
C GLY A 354 18.23 -12.76 18.54
N GLY A 355 18.78 -11.55 18.36
CA GLY A 355 18.03 -10.31 18.56
C GLY A 355 16.96 -10.12 17.49
N GLU A 356 15.77 -9.67 17.90
CA GLU A 356 14.63 -9.46 17.02
C GLU A 356 14.71 -8.13 16.27
N VAL A 357 14.61 -8.20 14.94
CA VAL A 357 14.53 -7.04 14.04
C VAL A 357 13.13 -6.98 13.43
N PRO A 358 12.25 -6.06 13.87
CA PRO A 358 10.94 -5.88 13.26
C PRO A 358 11.06 -5.55 11.77
N ILE A 359 10.20 -6.13 10.93
CA ILE A 359 10.18 -5.85 9.48
C ILE A 359 9.98 -4.36 9.20
N ARG A 360 9.23 -3.67 10.06
CA ARG A 360 9.06 -2.21 10.01
C ARG A 360 10.40 -1.47 10.13
N SER A 361 11.29 -1.92 11.01
CA SER A 361 12.61 -1.31 11.20
C SER A 361 13.52 -1.51 9.98
N LEU A 362 13.36 -2.61 9.23
CA LEU A 362 14.07 -2.84 7.98
C LEU A 362 13.58 -1.97 6.82
N THR A 363 12.30 -1.61 6.81
CA THR A 363 11.66 -0.88 5.69
C THR A 363 11.61 0.63 5.91
N GLN A 364 11.57 1.08 7.17
CA GLN A 364 11.42 2.47 7.57
C GLN A 364 12.48 3.44 7.02
N PRO A 365 13.79 3.09 6.96
CA PRO A 365 14.83 3.94 6.38
C PRO A 365 14.57 4.34 4.92
N PHE A 366 13.77 3.56 4.19
CA PHE A 366 13.51 3.75 2.76
C PHE A 366 12.20 4.49 2.47
N THR A 367 11.48 4.95 3.50
CA THR A 367 10.28 5.77 3.33
C THR A 367 10.61 7.13 2.70
N SER A 368 9.67 7.76 1.98
CA SER A 368 9.91 9.05 1.33
C SER A 368 10.33 10.18 2.28
N LYS A 369 9.99 10.06 3.57
CA LYS A 369 10.40 10.99 4.62
C LYS A 369 11.86 10.79 5.03
N GLN A 370 12.34 9.54 5.10
CA GLN A 370 13.69 9.22 5.57
C GLN A 370 14.70 9.16 4.43
N CYS A 371 14.28 8.73 3.24
CA CYS A 371 15.09 8.72 2.03
C CYS A 371 14.35 9.39 0.86
N PRO A 372 14.38 10.74 0.78
CA PRO A 372 13.70 11.49 -0.28
C PRO A 372 14.16 11.13 -1.70
N SER A 373 15.41 10.69 -1.85
CA SER A 373 15.98 10.29 -3.16
C SER A 373 15.35 9.01 -3.76
N LEU A 374 14.62 8.24 -2.94
CA LEU A 374 13.81 7.09 -3.37
C LEU A 374 12.32 7.42 -3.52
N MET A 375 11.92 8.69 -3.46
CA MET A 375 10.53 9.09 -3.65
C MET A 375 10.07 8.73 -5.07
N GLY A 376 8.92 8.07 -5.20
CA GLY A 376 8.37 7.63 -6.49
C GLY A 376 9.07 6.42 -7.13
N LYS A 377 10.11 5.87 -6.48
CA LYS A 377 10.87 4.72 -6.96
C LYS A 377 10.42 3.43 -6.27
N PRO A 378 10.26 2.31 -6.98
CA PRO A 378 9.86 1.04 -6.38
C PRO A 378 10.92 0.55 -5.37
N LYS A 379 10.46 0.08 -4.21
CA LYS A 379 11.28 -0.56 -3.16
C LYS A 379 10.76 -1.98 -2.95
N LEU A 380 11.54 -2.97 -3.33
CA LEU A 380 11.17 -4.37 -3.28
C LEU A 380 11.85 -5.04 -2.08
N PHE A 381 11.06 -5.69 -1.24
CA PHE A 381 11.55 -6.42 -0.06
C PHE A 381 11.21 -7.90 -0.20
N PHE A 382 12.24 -8.75 -0.19
CA PHE A 382 12.11 -10.21 -0.23
C PHE A 382 12.58 -10.76 1.10
N ILE A 383 11.65 -11.22 1.94
CA ILE A 383 11.96 -11.69 3.30
C ILE A 383 11.73 -13.19 3.34
N GLN A 384 12.82 -13.95 3.39
CA GLN A 384 12.80 -15.39 3.57
C GLN A 384 13.23 -15.72 5.00
N ALA A 385 12.25 -15.71 5.89
CA ALA A 385 12.41 -16.03 7.29
C ALA A 385 11.28 -16.94 7.79
N CYS A 386 11.59 -17.82 8.72
CA CYS A 386 10.62 -18.77 9.27
C CYS A 386 9.51 -18.03 10.01
N GLN A 387 8.32 -17.81 9.45
CA GLN A 387 7.22 -17.12 10.17
C GLN A 387 6.40 -18.04 11.09
N GLY A 388 7.05 -19.06 11.65
CA GLY A 388 6.48 -20.05 12.57
C GLY A 388 6.28 -21.42 11.96
N LYS A 389 6.84 -22.45 12.61
CA LYS A 389 6.15 -23.73 12.72
C LYS A 389 5.24 -23.59 13.94
N ALA A 390 3.95 -23.86 13.79
CA ALA A 390 3.19 -24.29 14.96
C ALA A 390 4.00 -25.42 15.59
N SER A 391 4.36 -25.28 16.86
CA SER A 391 4.76 -26.39 17.70
C SER A 391 3.57 -27.34 17.73
N SER A 392 3.44 -28.19 16.71
CA SER A 392 2.69 -29.43 16.83
C SER A 392 3.54 -30.35 17.70
N GLU A 393 3.66 -30.01 18.98
CA GLU A 393 3.66 -31.03 20.01
C GLU A 393 2.28 -31.68 19.91
N GLY A 394 2.21 -32.77 19.13
CA GLY A 394 1.06 -33.64 19.17
C GLY A 394 0.87 -34.12 20.61
N PRO A 395 -0.38 -34.21 21.14
CA PRO A 395 -0.63 -34.56 22.53
C PRO A 395 -0.49 -36.07 22.79
N TYR A 396 0.61 -36.68 22.37
CA TYR A 396 0.93 -38.09 22.62
C TYR A 396 2.42 -38.30 22.89
N SER A 397 2.89 -37.87 24.06
CA SER A 397 4.01 -38.54 24.73
C SER A 397 3.97 -38.32 26.24
N SER A 398 2.88 -38.75 26.86
CA SER A 398 2.88 -39.06 28.29
C SER A 398 2.18 -40.39 28.45
N LEU A 399 2.95 -41.48 28.50
CA LEU A 399 2.64 -42.70 29.27
C LEU A 399 3.82 -43.67 29.15
N HIS A 400 4.24 -44.17 30.33
CA HIS A 400 5.27 -45.17 30.60
C HIS A 400 6.74 -44.71 30.58
N LYS A 401 7.17 -44.17 31.73
CA LYS A 401 8.24 -44.80 32.52
C LYS A 401 8.16 -44.36 33.97
N ALA A 402 7.35 -45.09 34.73
CA ALA A 402 7.53 -45.26 36.16
C ALA A 402 7.78 -46.76 36.40
N GLU A 403 8.66 -47.03 37.36
CA GLU A 403 8.99 -48.34 37.93
C GLU A 403 9.96 -49.23 37.14
N ARG A 404 11.22 -49.25 37.59
CA ARG A 404 11.71 -50.31 38.50
C ARG A 404 13.06 -49.91 39.11
N GLY A 405 13.06 -49.78 40.43
CA GLY A 405 14.24 -50.03 41.26
C GLY A 405 14.15 -51.43 41.89
N ALA A 406 15.31 -51.91 42.35
CA ALA A 406 15.61 -53.21 42.99
C ALA A 406 15.60 -54.42 42.03
N VAL A 407 16.64 -55.25 41.92
CA VAL A 407 17.63 -55.74 42.90
C VAL A 407 19.01 -55.85 42.26
#